data_AF-A0A7Y4QCA0-F1
#
_entry.id   AF-A0A7Y4QCA0-F1
#
_cell.length_a   1.000
_cell.length_b   1.000
_cell.length_c   1.000
_cell.angle_alpha   90.00
_cell.angle_beta   90.00
_cell.angle_gamma   90.00
#
_symmetry.space_group_name_H-M   'P 1'
#
loop_
_entity.id
_entity.type
_entity.pdbx_description
1 polymer ?
#
loop_
_entity_poly.entity_id
_entity_poly.type
_entity_poly.pdbx_seq_one_letter_code
_entity_poly.pdbx_strand_id
1 'polypeptide(L)' 'MLKNYFKIAFRNLVKQKGYSFINIAGLATGMAVAILIGLWIWDELSYDRYHQNYDRIAQVWQHNTYNGVVQSQISN' A
#
# COMPACT_ATOMS: atom_id res chain seq x y z
N MET A 1 -19.51 -23.47 -24.29
CA MET A 1 -20.48 -23.44 -23.17
C MET A 1 -20.34 -22.18 -22.30
N LEU A 2 -19.11 -21.74 -21.94
CA LEU A 2 -18.84 -20.53 -21.14
C LEU A 2 -19.54 -19.25 -21.68
N LYS A 3 -19.61 -19.09 -23.00
CA LYS A 3 -20.34 -17.99 -23.67
C LYS A 3 -21.82 -17.90 -23.26
N ASN A 4 -22.47 -19.04 -23.01
CA ASN A 4 -23.88 -19.07 -22.60
C ASN A 4 -24.04 -18.61 -21.15
N TYR A 5 -23.14 -19.01 -20.26
CA TYR A 5 -23.13 -18.55 -18.87
C TYR A 5 -22.90 -17.04 -18.75
N PHE A 6 -21.93 -16.48 -19.50
CA PHE A 6 -21.74 -15.03 -19.57
C PHE A 6 -22.98 -14.30 -20.10
N LYS A 7 -23.63 -14.84 -21.15
CA LYS A 7 -24.86 -14.26 -21.71
C LYS A 7 -26.01 -14.25 -20.71
N ILE A 8 -26.16 -15.33 -19.94
CA ILE A 8 -27.20 -15.45 -18.90
C ILE A 8 -26.91 -14.52 -17.73
N ALA A 9 -25.67 -14.47 -17.25
CA ALA A 9 -25.24 -13.57 -16.18
C ALA A 9 -25.46 -12.10 -16.56
N PHE A 10 -25.04 -11.69 -17.75
CA PHE A 10 -25.25 -10.33 -18.24
C PHE A 10 -26.73 -9.98 -18.35
N ARG A 11 -27.56 -10.91 -18.84
CA ARG A 11 -29.01 -10.68 -18.94
C ARG A 11 -29.68 -10.54 -17.56
N ASN A 12 -29.21 -11.28 -16.56
CA ASN A 12 -29.71 -11.15 -15.18
C ASN A 12 -29.28 -9.83 -14.53
N LEU A 13 -28.03 -9.43 -14.72
CA LEU A 13 -27.49 -8.14 -14.25
C LEU A 13 -28.26 -6.95 -14.86
N VAL A 14 -28.58 -7.03 -16.16
CA VAL A 14 -29.36 -5.99 -16.86
C VAL A 14 -30.84 -5.99 -16.45
N LYS A 15 -31.39 -7.11 -15.97
CA LYS A 15 -32.79 -7.19 -15.51
C LYS A 15 -32.96 -6.61 -14.10
N GLN A 16 -31.94 -6.68 -13.24
CA GLN A 16 -31.94 -6.13 -11.89
C GLN A 16 -30.94 -4.97 -11.73
N LYS A 17 -31.01 -3.97 -12.63
CA LYS A 17 -30.01 -2.90 -12.75
C LYS A 17 -29.68 -2.18 -11.43
N GLY A 18 -30.68 -1.78 -10.66
CA GLY A 18 -30.46 -1.02 -9.41
C GLY A 18 -29.74 -1.85 -8.35
N TYR A 19 -30.22 -3.05 -8.07
CA TYR A 19 -29.66 -3.93 -7.05
C TYR A 19 -28.27 -4.46 -7.43
N SER A 20 -28.08 -4.84 -8.70
CA SER A 20 -26.78 -5.27 -9.20
C SER A 20 -25.79 -4.12 -9.23
N PHE A 21 -26.21 -2.90 -9.59
CA PHE A 21 -25.32 -1.73 -9.60
C PHE A 21 -24.81 -1.40 -8.20
N ILE A 22 -25.70 -1.32 -7.20
CA ILE A 22 -25.30 -1.00 -5.82
C ILE A 22 -24.32 -2.05 -5.28
N ASN A 23 -24.61 -3.34 -5.47
CA ASN A 23 -23.73 -4.41 -4.98
C ASN A 23 -22.36 -4.40 -5.67
N ILE A 24 -22.33 -4.27 -7.00
CA ILE A 24 -21.08 -4.29 -7.77
C ILE A 24 -20.28 -3.01 -7.48
N ALA A 25 -20.92 -1.85 -7.45
CA ALA A 25 -20.26 -0.58 -7.17
C ALA A 25 -19.69 -0.55 -5.74
N GLY A 26 -20.45 -1.03 -4.75
CA GLY A 26 -19.98 -1.13 -3.36
C GLY A 26 -18.76 -2.04 -3.23
N LEU A 27 -18.83 -3.24 -3.81
CA LEU A 27 -17.69 -4.19 -3.81
C LEU A 27 -16.48 -3.62 -4.55
N ALA A 28 -16.68 -3.06 -5.75
CA ALA A 28 -15.61 -2.48 -6.55
C ALA A 28 -14.93 -1.30 -5.81
N THR A 29 -15.73 -0.44 -5.17
CA THR A 29 -15.22 0.71 -4.41
C THR A 29 -14.42 0.25 -3.19
N GLY A 30 -14.95 -0.71 -2.43
CA GLY A 30 -14.24 -1.28 -1.28
C GLY A 30 -12.90 -1.92 -1.67
N MET A 31 -12.88 -2.67 -2.77
CA MET A 31 -11.64 -3.24 -3.31
C MET A 31 -10.66 -2.15 -3.77
N ALA A 32 -11.14 -1.12 -4.48
CA ALA A 32 -10.29 -0.03 -4.93
C ALA A 32 -9.63 0.70 -3.75
N VAL A 33 -10.40 1.02 -2.71
CA VAL A 33 -9.89 1.67 -1.49
C VAL A 33 -8.90 0.77 -0.77
N ALA A 34 -9.19 -0.52 -0.62
CA ALA A 34 -8.27 -1.47 0.02
C ALA A 34 -6.94 -1.60 -0.73
N ILE A 35 -6.98 -1.63 -2.07
CA ILE A 35 -5.77 -1.66 -2.91
C ILE A 35 -4.98 -0.36 -2.78
N LEU A 36 -5.63 0.80 -2.78
CA LEU A 36 -4.97 2.09 -2.61
C LEU A 36 -4.27 2.20 -1.25
N ILE A 37 -4.93 1.79 -0.17
CA ILE A 37 -4.32 1.75 1.17
C ILE A 37 -3.17 0.75 1.20
N GLY A 38 -3.35 -0.44 0.61
CA GLY A 38 -2.29 -1.45 0.52
C GLY A 38 -1.07 -0.95 -0.24
N LEU A 39 -1.29 -0.20 -1.33
CA LEU A 39 -0.21 0.43 -2.10
C LEU A 39 0.50 1.51 -1.29
N TRP A 40 -0.24 2.33 -0.54
CA TRP A 40 0.35 3.34 0.34
C TRP A 40 1.17 2.72 1.47
N ILE A 41 0.68 1.67 2.12
CA ILE A 41 1.43 0.92 3.13
C ILE A 41 2.67 0.28 2.51
N TRP A 42 2.54 -0.28 1.30
CA TRP A 42 3.66 -0.88 0.59
C TRP A 42 4.73 0.15 0.23
N ASP A 43 4.33 1.36 -0.14
CA ASP A 43 5.23 2.48 -0.39
C ASP A 43 5.94 2.91 0.91
N GLU A 44 5.20 3.11 2.00
CA GLU A 44 5.75 3.49 3.31
C GLU A 44 6.74 2.43 3.83
N LEU A 45 6.41 1.15 3.72
CA LEU A 45 7.29 0.05 4.16
C LEU A 45 8.44 -0.23 3.18
N SER A 46 8.32 0.24 1.93
CA SER A 46 9.38 0.18 0.92
C SER A 46 10.30 1.41 0.98
N TYR A 47 9.86 2.51 1.58
CA TYR A 47 10.68 3.70 1.77
C TYR A 47 11.94 3.40 2.60
N ASP A 48 11.79 2.64 3.70
CA ASP A 48 12.92 2.13 4.48
C ASP A 48 13.77 1.11 3.67
N ARG A 49 13.18 0.40 2.70
CA ARG A 49 13.85 -0.69 1.97
C ARG A 49 14.35 -0.33 0.56
N TYR A 50 14.20 0.92 0.12
CA TYR A 50 14.69 1.37 -1.18
C TYR A 50 16.22 1.42 -1.26
N HIS A 51 16.89 1.40 -0.10
CA HIS A 51 18.34 1.26 -0.02
C HIS A 51 18.70 -0.23 0.00
N GLN A 52 19.44 -0.68 -1.02
CA GLN A 52 19.92 -2.07 -1.20
C GLN A 52 20.71 -2.65 0.00
N ASN A 53 21.09 -1.82 0.98
CA ASN A 53 21.86 -2.21 2.16
C ASN A 53 21.16 -1.81 3.48
N TYR A 54 19.82 -1.81 3.56
CA TYR A 54 19.09 -1.44 4.79
C TYR A 54 19.57 -2.19 6.06
N ASP A 55 19.99 -3.44 5.91
CA ASP A 55 20.56 -4.27 6.99
C ASP A 55 21.91 -3.75 7.54
N ARG A 56 22.55 -2.79 6.86
CA ARG A 56 23.85 -2.20 7.22
C ARG A 56 23.79 -0.69 7.44
N ILE A 57 22.64 -0.05 7.28
CA ILE A 57 22.48 1.37 7.59
C ILE A 57 22.28 1.47 9.10
N ALA A 58 23.39 1.38 9.84
CA ALA A 58 23.43 1.77 11.24
C ALA A 58 23.69 3.27 11.29
N GLN A 59 22.82 4.02 11.98
CA GLN A 59 23.13 5.41 12.35
C GLN A 59 24.34 5.36 13.31
N VAL A 60 25.50 5.85 12.86
CA VAL A 60 26.68 5.96 13.71
C VAL A 60 26.57 7.28 14.47
N TRP A 61 26.20 7.19 15.74
CA TRP A 61 26.18 8.33 16.65
C TRP A 61 27.60 8.58 17.13
N GLN A 62 28.21 9.68 16.70
CA GLN A 62 29.55 10.04 17.15
C GLN A 62 29.42 10.92 18.40
N HIS A 63 29.94 10.43 19.51
CA HIS A 63 30.13 11.20 20.72
C HIS A 63 31.49 11.89 20.63
N ASN A 64 31.50 13.20 20.40
CA ASN A 64 32.73 13.99 20.48
C ASN A 64 32.69 14.84 21.74
N THR A 65 33.70 14.67 22.59
CA THR A 65 33.88 15.49 23.80
C THR A 65 34.75 16.69 23.42
N TYR A 66 34.14 17.86 23.32
CA TYR A 66 34.86 19.13 23.14
C TYR A 66 34.81 19.90 24.46
N ASN A 67 35.98 20.24 25.03
CA ASN A 67 36.10 21.01 26.28
C ASN A 67 35.28 20.43 27.47
N GLY A 68 35.25 19.10 27.62
CA GLY A 68 34.55 18.43 28.71
C GLY A 68 33.02 18.34 28.56
N VAL A 69 32.46 18.89 27.48
CA VAL A 69 31.03 18.77 27.15
C VAL A 69 30.89 17.70 26.07
N VAL A 70 30.09 16.69 26.37
CA VAL A 70 29.81 15.58 25.46
C VAL A 70 28.70 16.01 24.51
N GLN A 71 29.01 16.15 23.22
CA GLN A 71 28.01 16.44 22.19
C GLN A 71 27.83 15.23 21.28
N SER A 72 26.59 14.74 21.21
CA SER A 72 26.15 13.74 20.25
C SER A 72 25.86 14.42 18.93
N GLN A 73 26.61 14.11 17.89
CA GLN A 73 26.31 14.57 16.54
C GLN A 73 26.18 13.37 15.61
N ILE A 74 25.22 13.46 14.69
CA ILE A 74 25.01 12.46 13.65
C ILE A 74 26.17 12.62 12.66
N SER A 75 27.00 11.59 12.49
CA SER A 75 28.09 11.62 11.51
C SER A 75 27.48 11.47 10.12
N ASN A 76 27.64 12.50 9.28
CA ASN A 76 27.29 12.45 7.85
C ASN A 76 28.40 11.76 7.05
#